data_AF-A0A956CSV8-F1
#
_entry.id   AF-A0A956CSV8-F1
#
_cell.length_a   1.000
_cell.length_b   1.000
_cell.length_c   1.000
_cell.angle_alpha   90.00
_cell.angle_beta   90.00
_cell.angle_gamma   90.00
#
_symmetry.space_group_name_H-M   'P 1'
#
loop_
_entity.id
_entity.type
_entity.pdbx_description
1 polymer ?
#
loop_
_entity_poly.entity_id
_entity_poly.type
_entity_poly.pdbx_seq_one_letter_code
_entity_poly.pdbx_strand_id
1 'polypeptide(L)'
;MTEAKLYAIGSFLIRSRNLLVIVGDVLEGEVRTGMTIHVPFGTISITHRVASIERVEVTHEGKLYVGLALEYGSEADLELALALCPEGGETLLLRAEAS
;
A
#
# COMPACT_ATOMS: atom_id res chain seq x y z
N MET A 1 13.99 -12.74 -5.35
CA MET A 1 12.65 -12.15 -5.17
C MET A 1 12.68 -11.33 -3.89
N THR A 2 12.42 -10.03 -3.97
CA THR A 2 12.49 -9.14 -2.80
C THR A 2 11.09 -9.00 -2.21
N GLU A 3 10.94 -9.29 -0.92
CA GLU A 3 9.67 -9.17 -0.19
C GLU A 3 9.79 -8.12 0.92
N ALA A 4 8.68 -7.47 1.24
CA ALA A 4 8.54 -6.59 2.39
C ALA A 4 7.19 -6.80 3.08
N LYS A 5 7.14 -6.54 4.39
CA LYS A 5 5.91 -6.53 5.17
C LYS A 5 5.65 -5.13 5.69
N LEU A 6 4.45 -4.64 5.47
CA LEU A 6 4.00 -3.33 5.92
C LEU A 6 2.79 -3.47 6.82
N TYR A 7 2.87 -2.97 8.05
CA TYR A 7 1.73 -2.83 8.92
C TYR A 7 0.96 -1.56 8.57
N ALA A 8 -0.20 -1.71 7.94
CA ALA A 8 -1.03 -0.59 7.59
C ALA A 8 -1.69 0.00 8.84
N ILE A 9 -1.56 1.31 9.01
CA ILE A 9 -2.16 2.06 10.11
C ILE A 9 -3.36 2.90 9.65
N GLY A 10 -3.53 3.06 8.34
CA GLY A 10 -4.70 3.70 7.76
C GLY A 10 -4.53 3.95 6.27
N SER A 11 -5.57 4.49 5.64
CA SER A 11 -5.55 4.85 4.24
C SER A 11 -6.48 6.03 3.94
N PHE A 12 -6.24 6.69 2.81
CA PHE A 12 -7.08 7.77 2.34
C PHE A 12 -7.00 7.95 0.82
N LEU A 13 -8.07 8.50 0.24
CA LEU A 13 -8.14 8.81 -1.18
C LEU A 13 -7.75 10.26 -1.47
N ILE A 14 -6.92 10.45 -2.49
CA ILE A 14 -6.70 11.76 -3.14
C ILE A 14 -7.43 11.72 -4.48
N ARG A 15 -8.73 12.02 -4.46
CA ARG A 15 -9.62 11.95 -5.65
C ARG A 15 -9.17 12.85 -6.79
N SER A 16 -8.60 14.02 -6.49
CA SER A 16 -8.10 14.95 -7.51
C SER A 16 -6.91 14.42 -8.31
N ARG A 17 -6.28 13.33 -7.84
CA ARG A 17 -5.12 12.69 -8.49
C ARG A 17 -5.36 11.22 -8.82
N ASN A 18 -6.58 10.73 -8.59
CA ASN A 18 -6.90 9.31 -8.67
C ASN A 18 -5.94 8.41 -7.89
N LEU A 19 -5.61 8.80 -6.65
CA LEU A 19 -4.72 8.02 -5.79
C LEU A 19 -5.45 7.47 -4.57
N LEU A 20 -5.13 6.22 -4.23
CA LEU A 20 -5.28 5.68 -2.90
C LEU A 20 -3.91 5.68 -2.22
N VAL A 21 -3.83 6.24 -1.01
CA VAL A 21 -2.62 6.22 -0.21
C VAL A 21 -2.83 5.30 0.99
N ILE A 22 -2.00 4.28 1.11
CA ILE A 22 -1.94 3.42 2.30
C ILE A 22 -0.75 3.86 3.14
N VAL A 23 -1.01 4.23 4.39
CA VAL A 23 0.04 4.62 5.35
C VAL A 23 0.34 3.44 6.25
N GLY A 24 1.61 3.14 6.42
CA GLY A 24 2.02 2.02 7.27
C GLY A 24 3.46 2.08 7.74
N ASP A 25 3.76 1.18 8.67
CA ASP A 25 5.08 0.93 9.20
C ASP A 25 5.73 -0.25 8.47
N VAL A 26 6.99 -0.11 8.09
CA VAL A 26 7.73 -1.21 7.44
C VAL A 26 8.26 -2.14 8.53
N LEU A 27 7.65 -3.32 8.66
CA LEU A 27 8.03 -4.31 9.66
C LEU A 27 9.26 -5.10 9.22
N GLU A 28 9.31 -5.47 7.93
CA GLU A 28 10.38 -6.29 7.37
C GLU A 28 10.65 -5.90 5.92
N GLY A 29 11.90 -6.01 5.49
CA GLY A 29 12.32 -5.76 4.12
C GLY A 29 12.37 -4.27 3.76
N GLU A 30 12.39 -4.00 2.46
CA GLU A 30 12.43 -2.64 1.92
C GLU A 30 11.31 -2.47 0.89
N VAL A 31 10.48 -1.45 1.09
CA VAL A 31 9.41 -1.11 0.16
C VAL A 31 9.97 -0.25 -0.97
N ARG A 32 9.70 -0.64 -2.22
CA ARG A 32 10.18 0.05 -3.43
C ARG A 32 9.07 0.25 -4.45
N THR A 33 9.17 1.32 -5.22
CA THR A 33 8.25 1.61 -6.32
C THR A 33 8.21 0.44 -7.29
N GLY A 34 7.03 0.12 -7.81
CA GLY A 34 6.80 -0.99 -8.73
C GLY A 34 6.61 -2.35 -8.06
N MET A 35 6.77 -2.46 -6.73
CA MET A 35 6.33 -3.64 -5.97
C MET A 35 4.82 -3.81 -6.05
N THR A 36 4.37 -5.04 -5.90
CA THR A 36 2.95 -5.42 -5.87
C THR A 36 2.54 -5.70 -4.44
N ILE A 37 1.50 -5.03 -3.97
CA ILE A 37 0.81 -5.33 -2.72
C ILE A 37 -0.06 -6.57 -2.97
N HIS A 38 0.02 -7.54 -2.07
CA HIS A 38 -0.80 -8.74 -2.07
C HIS A 38 -1.69 -8.73 -0.82
N VAL A 39 -3.00 -8.67 -1.03
CA VAL A 39 -3.98 -8.80 0.04
C VAL A 39 -4.74 -10.11 -0.16
N PRO A 40 -4.62 -11.06 0.78
CA PRO A 40 -5.34 -12.32 0.70
C PRO A 40 -6.82 -12.13 1.09
N PHE A 41 -7.72 -12.63 0.26
CA PHE A 41 -9.16 -12.68 0.49
C PHE A 41 -9.64 -14.12 0.35
N GLY A 42 -9.48 -14.92 1.40
CA GLY A 42 -9.80 -16.35 1.38
C GLY A 42 -8.91 -17.11 0.39
N THR A 43 -9.49 -17.66 -0.68
CA THR A 43 -8.75 -18.43 -1.71
C THR A 43 -8.23 -17.56 -2.86
N ILE A 44 -8.63 -16.29 -2.92
CA ILE A 44 -8.18 -15.33 -3.93
C ILE A 44 -7.23 -14.32 -3.29
N SER A 45 -6.38 -13.69 -4.11
CA SER A 45 -5.57 -12.55 -3.68
C SER A 45 -5.84 -11.39 -4.60
N ILE A 46 -6.14 -10.24 -4.00
CA ILE A 46 -6.19 -8.97 -4.71
C ILE A 46 -4.77 -8.42 -4.72
N THR A 47 -4.35 -7.97 -5.89
CA THR A 47 -3.00 -7.44 -6.09
C THR A 47 -3.06 -6.07 -6.73
N HIS A 48 -2.21 -5.15 -6.25
CA HIS A 48 -2.13 -3.81 -6.83
C HIS A 48 -0.71 -3.28 -6.79
N ARG A 49 -0.29 -2.56 -7.83
CA ARG A 49 1.08 -2.12 -8.01
C ARG A 49 1.29 -0.76 -7.35
N VAL A 50 2.39 -0.63 -6.61
CA VAL A 50 2.80 0.63 -5.98
C VAL A 50 3.35 1.56 -7.05
N ALA A 51 2.63 2.66 -7.31
CA ALA A 51 3.00 3.66 -8.31
C ALA A 51 4.08 4.61 -7.78
N SER A 52 4.00 4.99 -6.52
CA SER A 52 5.03 5.78 -5.84
C SER A 52 5.02 5.54 -4.33
N ILE A 53 6.12 5.92 -3.68
CA ILE A 53 6.29 5.81 -2.23
C ILE A 53 6.70 7.18 -1.71
N GLU A 54 5.96 7.66 -0.73
CA GLU A 54 6.28 8.85 0.03
C GLU A 54 6.68 8.45 1.45
N ARG A 55 7.67 9.13 2.02
CA ARG A 55 8.02 8.95 3.44
C ARG A 55 7.27 10.01 4.24
N VAL A 56 6.40 9.55 5.13
CA VAL A 56 5.56 10.41 5.96
C VAL A 56 6.15 10.41 7.37
N GLU A 57 6.79 11.52 7.74
CA GLU A 57 7.23 11.72 9.12
C GLU A 57 6.03 12.18 9.96
N VAL A 58 5.63 11.37 10.95
CA VAL A 58 4.56 11.74 11.88
C VAL A 58 5.23 12.27 13.15
N THR A 59 5.20 13.58 13.30
CA THR A 59 5.89 14.33 14.38
C THR A 59 5.44 13.96 15.79
N HIS A 60 4.31 13.26 15.95
CA HIS A 60 3.77 12.90 17.26
C HIS A 60 4.56 11.77 17.96
N GLU A 61 5.22 10.89 17.20
CA GLU A 61 5.94 9.73 17.76
C GLU A 61 7.42 9.66 17.35
N GLY A 62 7.91 10.64 16.57
CA GLY A 62 9.27 10.61 16.03
C GLY A 62 9.54 9.39 15.13
N LYS A 63 8.47 8.79 14.61
CA LYS A 63 8.50 7.58 13.79
C LYS A 63 8.22 7.94 12.34
N LEU A 64 9.02 7.37 11.45
CA LEU A 64 8.87 7.52 10.01
C LEU A 64 7.94 6.42 9.50
N TYR A 65 6.81 6.81 8.93
CA TYR A 65 5.91 5.91 8.21
C TYR A 65 6.13 6.04 6.71
N VAL A 66 5.65 5.06 5.95
CA VAL A 66 5.62 5.13 4.49
C VAL A 66 4.19 5.24 4.01
N GLY A 67 3.98 6.10 3.01
CA GLY A 67 2.76 6.21 2.23
C GLY A 67 2.96 5.52 0.89
N LEU A 68 2.18 4.47 0.64
CA LEU A 68 2.14 3.76 -0.64
C LEU A 68 1.03 4.36 -1.49
N ALA A 69 1.39 5.02 -2.57
CA ALA A 69 0.43 5.58 -3.51
C ALA A 69 0.11 4.58 -4.61
N LEU A 70 -1.18 4.31 -4.78
CA LEU A 70 -1.76 3.40 -5.75
C LEU A 70 -2.65 4.21 -6.69
N GLU A 71 -2.37 4.13 -7.99
CA GLU A 71 -3.12 4.83 -9.03
C GLU A 71 -4.32 3.98 -9.49
N TYR A 72 -5.49 4.62 -9.63
CA TYR A 72 -6.65 4.01 -10.28
C TYR A 72 -7.05 4.77 -11.54
N GLY A 73 -7.30 4.06 -12.63
CA GLY A 73 -7.66 4.64 -13.93
C GLY A 73 -9.15 4.58 -14.26
N SER A 74 -9.88 3.72 -13.55
CA SER A 74 -11.30 3.43 -13.80
C SER A 74 -12.10 3.32 -12.51
N GLU A 75 -13.43 3.32 -12.63
CA GLU A 75 -14.33 3.11 -11.49
C GLU A 75 -14.17 1.70 -10.89
N ALA A 76 -13.94 0.69 -11.72
CA ALA A 76 -13.64 -0.67 -11.27
C ALA A 76 -12.29 -0.75 -10.50
N ASP A 77 -11.27 -0.03 -10.97
CA ASP A 77 -9.99 0.06 -10.24
C ASP A 77 -10.16 0.79 -8.91
N LEU A 78 -11.01 1.81 -8.87
CA LEU A 78 -11.34 2.52 -7.64
C LEU A 78 -12.06 1.60 -6.64
N GLU A 79 -13.03 0.81 -7.08
CA GLU A 79 -13.68 -0.18 -6.21
C GLU A 79 -12.68 -1.20 -5.66
N LEU A 80 -11.75 -1.67 -6.50
CA LEU A 80 -10.68 -2.58 -6.09
C LEU A 80 -9.72 -1.93 -5.09
N ALA A 81 -9.31 -0.68 -5.35
CA ALA A 81 -8.48 0.10 -4.44
C ALA A 81 -9.21 0.30 -3.11
N LEU A 82 -10.50 0.63 -3.12
CA LEU A 82 -11.30 0.76 -1.92
C LEU A 82 -11.42 -0.53 -1.12
N ALA A 83 -11.51 -1.68 -1.79
CA ALA A 83 -11.48 -2.98 -1.11
C ALA A 83 -10.12 -3.26 -0.46
N LEU A 84 -9.06 -2.62 -0.93
CA LEU A 84 -7.73 -2.68 -0.34
C LEU A 84 -7.53 -1.69 0.81
N CYS A 85 -8.42 -0.70 1.02
CA CYS A 85 -8.30 0.30 2.08
C CYS A 85 -8.30 -0.38 3.45
N PRO A 86 -7.13 -0.59 4.08
CA PRO A 86 -7.13 -1.11 5.44
C PRO A 86 -7.66 0.00 6.36
N GLU A 87 -8.57 -0.35 7.26
CA GLU A 87 -9.00 0.53 8.37
C GLU A 87 -7.87 0.76 9.39
N GLY A 88 -6.72 0.14 9.16
CA GLY A 88 -5.59 0.04 10.09
C GLY A 88 -5.61 -1.30 10.81
N GLY A 89 -4.44 -1.79 11.21
CA GLY A 89 -4.32 -3.04 11.95
C GLY A 89 -3.91 -4.26 11.12
N GLU A 90 -3.74 -4.09 9.82
CA GLU A 90 -3.49 -5.19 8.88
C GLU A 90 -2.03 -5.23 8.42
N THR A 91 -1.49 -6.43 8.19
CA THR A 91 -0.16 -6.58 7.60
C THR A 91 -0.28 -6.90 6.11
N LEU A 92 0.22 -5.99 5.28
CA LEU A 92 0.29 -6.10 3.84
C LEU A 92 1.62 -6.75 3.43
N LEU A 93 1.53 -7.68 2.48
CA LEU A 93 2.71 -8.28 1.87
C LEU A 93 3.03 -7.58 0.56
N LEU A 94 4.28 -7.14 0.39
CA LEU A 94 4.77 -6.54 -0.83
C LEU A 94 5.80 -7.44 -1.50
N ARG A 95 5.70 -7.59 -2.82
CA ARG A 95 6.60 -8.42 -3.62
C ARG A 95 7.10 -7.64 -4.82
N ALA A 96 8.42 -7.66 -5.04
CA ALA A 96 8.99 -7.24 -6.31
C ALA A 96 8.87 -8.37 -7.34
N GLU A 97 8.48 -8.03 -8.57
CA GLU A 97 8.58 -8.97 -9.69
C GLU A 97 10.04 -9.31 -9.96
N ALA A 98 10.32 -10.57 -10.33
CA ALA A 98 11.64 -10.97 -10.79
C ALA A 98 11.90 -10.32 -12.15
N SER A 99 12.97 -9.52 -12.22
CA SER A 99 13.46 -8.92 -13.47
C SER A 99 14.01 -9.96 -14.44
#